data_AF-X1AXT1-F1
#
_entry.id   AF-X1AXT1-F1
#
_cell.length_a   1.000
_cell.length_b   1.000
_cell.length_c   1.000
_cell.angle_alpha   90.00
_cell.angle_beta   90.00
_cell.angle_gamma   90.00
#
_symmetry.space_group_name_H-M   'P 1'
#
loop_
_entity.id
_entity.type
_entity.pdbx_description
1 polymer ?
#
loop_
_entity_poly.entity_id
_entity_poly.type
_entity_poly.pdbx_seq_one_letter_code
_entity_poly.pdbx_strand_id
1 'polypeptide(L)'
;PYLDFDISLMVYELLPYINDTIWIGKMNRINQRVDTSKWEKKDFKYLDMVKESQTDEFIEDMYNEFKDNKKVKWKDSIKKLMNLPEEEIG
;
A
#
# COMPACT_ATOMS: atom_id res chain seq x y z
N PRO A 1 1.68 -3.76 3.37
CA PRO A 1 2.45 -3.66 2.12
C PRO A 1 1.48 -3.84 0.97
N TYR A 2 1.23 -2.76 0.23
CA TYR A 2 0.36 -2.82 -0.93
C TYR A 2 1.15 -3.39 -2.11
N LEU A 3 0.54 -4.35 -2.83
CA LEU A 3 1.19 -5.17 -3.87
C LEU A 3 0.63 -4.89 -5.26
N ASP A 4 -0.05 -3.76 -5.43
CA ASP A 4 -0.71 -3.37 -6.67
C ASP A 4 -0.30 -1.95 -7.06
N PHE A 5 -0.41 -1.63 -8.34
CA PHE A 5 -0.14 -0.31 -8.89
C PHE A 5 -1.37 0.62 -8.80
N ASP A 6 -2.58 0.05 -8.74
CA ASP A 6 -3.83 0.81 -8.57
C ASP A 6 -4.46 0.56 -7.19
N ILE A 7 -3.92 1.26 -6.18
CA ILE A 7 -4.36 1.10 -4.79
C ILE A 7 -5.75 1.68 -4.55
N SER A 8 -6.08 2.77 -5.23
CA SER A 8 -7.38 3.42 -5.05
C SER A 8 -8.51 2.50 -5.50
N LEU A 9 -8.37 1.87 -6.67
CA LEU A 9 -9.35 0.89 -7.15
C LEU A 9 -9.53 -0.27 -6.16
N MET A 10 -8.42 -0.86 -5.70
CA MET A 10 -8.45 -1.96 -4.73
C MET A 10 -9.15 -1.53 -3.42
N VAL A 11 -8.88 -0.32 -2.92
CA VAL A 11 -9.54 0.19 -1.71
C VAL A 11 -11.05 0.32 -1.93
N TYR A 12 -11.50 0.91 -3.05
CA TYR A 12 -12.92 1.03 -3.34
C TYR A 12 -13.63 -0.32 -3.47
N GLU A 13 -12.97 -1.31 -4.09
CA GLU A 13 -13.52 -2.66 -4.21
C GLU A 13 -13.66 -3.36 -2.85
N LEU A 14 -12.72 -3.13 -1.93
CA LEU A 14 -12.72 -3.80 -0.62
C LEU A 14 -13.61 -3.12 0.41
N LEU A 15 -13.80 -1.79 0.34
CA LEU A 15 -14.54 -1.00 1.33
C LEU A 15 -15.94 -1.55 1.69
N PRO A 16 -16.74 -2.07 0.74
CA PRO A 16 -18.05 -2.67 1.04
C PRO A 16 -17.97 -3.99 1.82
N TYR A 17 -16.86 -4.72 1.73
CA TYR A 17 -16.72 -6.09 2.24
C TYR A 17 -15.95 -6.17 3.56
N ILE A 18 -15.30 -5.08 3.98
CA ILE A 18 -14.56 -5.04 5.23
C ILE A 18 -15.38 -4.39 6.36
N ASN A 19 -15.32 -5.00 7.53
CA ASN A 19 -15.91 -4.45 8.75
C ASN A 19 -14.90 -3.57 9.52
N ASP A 20 -13.61 -3.93 9.47
CA ASP A 20 -12.53 -3.23 10.18
C ASP A 20 -11.80 -2.24 9.26
N THR A 21 -10.48 -2.41 9.09
CA THR A 21 -9.56 -1.41 8.58
C THR A 21 -8.59 -2.01 7.56
N ILE A 22 -8.35 -1.28 6.47
CA ILE A 22 -7.27 -1.55 5.50
C ILE A 22 -6.01 -0.82 5.94
N TRP A 23 -4.91 -1.56 6.11
CA TRP A 23 -3.60 -1.01 6.45
C TRP A 23 -2.71 -0.87 5.21
N ILE A 24 -2.55 0.37 4.73
CA ILE A 24 -1.80 0.69 3.52
C ILE A 24 -0.37 1.11 3.87
N GLY A 25 0.60 0.55 3.15
CA GLY A 25 2.01 0.97 3.25
C GLY A 25 2.89 0.42 2.15
N LYS A 26 4.02 1.08 1.88
CA LYS A 26 4.98 0.71 0.84
C LYS A 26 5.38 -0.76 0.96
N MET A 27 5.69 -1.39 -0.17
CA MET A 27 6.31 -2.71 -0.17
C MET A 27 7.63 -2.65 0.59
N ASN A 28 7.85 -3.64 1.45
CA ASN A 28 9.10 -3.76 2.18
C ASN A 28 9.46 -5.23 2.30
N ARG A 29 10.74 -5.54 2.11
CA ARG A 29 11.32 -6.89 2.18
C ARG A 29 10.64 -7.92 1.27
N ILE A 30 10.30 -7.53 0.03
CA ILE A 30 9.63 -8.42 -0.94
C ILE A 30 10.41 -9.74 -1.14
N ASN A 31 11.73 -9.64 -1.30
CA ASN A 31 12.63 -10.78 -1.47
C ASN A 31 12.63 -11.77 -0.29
N GLN A 32 12.11 -11.36 0.88
CA GLN A 32 12.02 -12.21 2.08
C GLN A 32 10.59 -12.68 2.37
N ARG A 33 9.58 -12.05 1.76
CA ARG A 33 8.15 -12.25 2.08
C ARG A 33 7.37 -12.91 0.96
N VAL A 34 7.94 -12.98 -0.23
CA VAL A 34 7.28 -13.51 -1.43
C VAL A 34 8.13 -14.66 -1.98
N ASP A 35 7.51 -15.84 -2.08
CA ASP A 35 8.12 -16.99 -2.76
C ASP A 35 8.03 -16.78 -4.28
N THR A 36 9.19 -16.61 -4.91
CA THR A 36 9.33 -16.38 -6.34
C THR A 36 9.73 -17.64 -7.12
N SER A 37 9.76 -18.81 -6.47
CA SER A 37 10.26 -20.06 -7.07
C SER A 37 9.49 -20.52 -8.31
N LYS A 38 8.23 -20.11 -8.46
CA LYS A 38 7.36 -20.47 -9.58
C LYS A 38 7.05 -19.28 -10.51
N TRP A 39 7.76 -18.17 -10.36
CA TRP A 39 7.47 -16.97 -11.12
C TRP A 39 7.94 -17.07 -12.56
N GLU A 40 7.10 -16.59 -13.47
CA GLU A 40 7.42 -16.36 -14.86
C GLU A 40 7.93 -14.92 -15.05
N LYS A 41 8.53 -14.64 -16.21
CA LYS A 41 9.04 -13.30 -16.56
C LYS A 41 7.98 -12.20 -16.40
N LYS A 42 6.71 -12.51 -16.64
CA LYS A 42 5.59 -11.56 -16.48
C LYS A 42 5.38 -11.15 -15.02
N ASP A 43 5.61 -12.05 -14.07
CA ASP A 43 5.40 -11.81 -12.63
C ASP A 43 6.50 -10.89 -12.09
N PHE A 44 7.74 -11.09 -12.54
CA PHE A 44 8.83 -10.16 -12.24
C PHE A 44 8.60 -8.77 -12.86
N LYS A 45 8.11 -8.71 -14.11
CA LYS A 45 7.77 -7.43 -14.74
C LYS A 45 6.66 -6.69 -13.98
N TYR A 46 5.64 -7.42 -13.53
CA TYR A 46 4.58 -6.86 -12.70
C TYR A 46 5.12 -6.35 -11.37
N LEU A 47 5.98 -7.13 -10.71
CA LEU A 47 6.64 -6.69 -9.48
C LEU A 47 7.43 -5.39 -9.68
N ASP A 48 8.15 -5.25 -10.79
CA ASP A 48 8.91 -4.03 -11.08
C ASP A 48 7.97 -2.84 -11.33
N MET A 49 6.87 -3.04 -12.06
CA MET A 49 5.82 -2.00 -12.21
C MET A 49 5.26 -1.55 -10.86
N VAL A 50 4.96 -2.49 -9.97
CA VAL A 50 4.44 -2.20 -8.61
C VAL A 50 5.48 -1.48 -7.75
N LYS A 51 6.79 -1.74 -7.93
CA LYS A 51 7.84 -0.99 -7.23
C LYS A 51 7.95 0.43 -7.77
N GLU A 52 7.94 0.57 -9.10
CA GLU A 52 8.09 1.85 -9.79
C GLU A 52 6.90 2.77 -9.55
N SER A 53 5.70 2.23 -9.34
CA SER A 53 4.50 3.01 -9.03
C SER A 53 4.46 3.59 -7.61
N GLN A 54 5.34 3.17 -6.69
CA GLN A 54 5.35 3.66 -5.29
C GLN A 54 6.11 4.97 -5.13
N THR A 55 5.90 5.90 -6.06
CA THR A 55 6.46 7.25 -6.00
C THR A 55 5.86 8.02 -4.84
N ASP A 56 6.58 9.01 -4.36
CA ASP A 56 6.09 9.85 -3.26
C ASP A 56 4.85 10.64 -3.69
N GLU A 57 4.82 11.13 -4.93
CA GLU A 57 3.67 11.80 -5.55
C GLU A 57 2.41 10.93 -5.56
N PHE A 58 2.51 9.68 -6.04
CA PHE A 58 1.38 8.75 -6.06
C PHE A 58 0.86 8.47 -4.65
N ILE A 59 1.76 8.40 -3.68
CA ILE A 59 1.40 8.16 -2.28
C ILE A 59 0.73 9.38 -1.66
N GLU A 60 1.18 10.59 -1.98
CA GLU A 60 0.55 11.83 -1.55
C GLU A 60 -0.87 11.95 -2.11
N ASP A 61 -1.08 11.63 -3.39
CA ASP A 61 -2.39 11.61 -4.02
C ASP A 61 -3.32 10.60 -3.34
N MET A 62 -2.87 9.35 -3.18
CA MET A 62 -3.61 8.29 -2.49
C MET A 62 -3.91 8.68 -1.02
N TYR A 63 -2.96 9.28 -0.32
CA TYR A 63 -3.18 9.75 1.05
C TYR A 63 -4.28 10.81 1.08
N ASN A 64 -4.21 11.81 0.20
CA ASN A 64 -5.22 12.86 0.13
C ASN A 64 -6.62 12.33 -0.21
N GLU A 65 -6.69 11.28 -1.02
CA GLU A 65 -7.95 10.60 -1.36
C GLU A 65 -8.60 9.91 -0.15
N PHE A 66 -7.81 9.21 0.67
CA PHE A 66 -8.36 8.37 1.75
C PHE A 66 -8.14 8.87 3.17
N LYS A 67 -7.47 10.00 3.41
CA LYS A 67 -7.14 10.49 4.76
C LYS A 67 -8.36 10.66 5.69
N ASP A 68 -9.52 10.97 5.13
CA ASP A 68 -10.77 11.15 5.89
C ASP A 68 -11.59 9.84 6.02
N ASN A 69 -11.15 8.76 5.37
CA ASN A 69 -11.80 7.46 5.45
C ASN A 69 -11.34 6.70 6.71
N LYS A 70 -12.22 6.61 7.70
CA LYS A 70 -11.95 5.93 8.99
C LYS A 70 -11.59 4.45 8.87
N LYS A 71 -11.90 3.80 7.74
CA LYS A 71 -11.55 2.40 7.48
C LYS A 71 -10.16 2.26 6.84
N VAL A 72 -9.47 3.35 6.52
CA VAL A 72 -8.11 3.32 5.96
C VAL A 72 -7.11 3.79 7.01
N LYS A 73 -6.08 2.97 7.26
CA LYS A 73 -4.97 3.31 8.14
C LYS A 73 -3.64 3.19 7.44
N TRP A 74 -2.70 4.02 7.91
CA TRP A 74 -1.40 4.21 7.28
C TRP A 74 -0.31 3.52 8.08
N LYS A 75 0.53 2.74 7.42
CA LYS A 75 1.76 2.20 8.03
C LYS A 75 2.86 3.26 8.09
N ASP A 76 3.89 2.97 8.87
CA ASP A 76 5.03 3.86 9.13
C ASP A 76 5.68 4.42 7.86
N SER A 77 5.74 3.64 6.78
CA SER A 77 6.31 4.12 5.51
C SER A 77 5.57 5.32 4.92
N ILE A 78 4.24 5.37 5.09
CA ILE A 78 3.40 6.45 4.60
C ILE A 78 3.37 7.57 5.64
N LYS A 79 3.26 7.23 6.93
CA LYS A 79 3.33 8.20 8.03
C LYS A 79 4.61 9.04 7.98
N LYS A 80 5.76 8.40 7.73
CA LYS A 80 7.06 9.08 7.58
C LYS A 80 7.09 10.02 6.39
N LEU A 81 6.53 9.62 5.25
CA LEU A 81 6.48 10.48 4.06
C LEU A 81 5.59 11.71 4.31
N MET A 82 4.44 11.50 4.96
CA MET A 82 3.44 12.54 5.24
C MET A 82 3.72 13.35 6.53
N ASN A 83 4.84 13.10 7.22
CA ASN A 83 5.16 13.70 8.52
C ASN A 83 4.03 13.58 9.56
N LEU A 84 3.36 12.43 9.60
CA LEU A 84 2.29 12.15 10.56
C LEU A 84 2.86 11.68 11.90
N PRO A 85 2.21 12.00 13.03
CA PRO A 85 2.61 11.48 14.33
C PRO A 85 2.52 9.95 14.34
N GLU A 86 3.40 9.30 15.10
CA GLU A 86 3.22 7.89 15.44
C GLU A 86 1.91 7.76 16.24
N GLU A 87 1.07 6.78 15.88
CA GLU A 87 -0.13 6.52 16.70
C GLU A 87 0.37 5.87 18.00
N GLU A 88 0.08 6.48 19.16
CA GLU A 88 0.21 5.79 20.43
C GLU A 88 -0.72 4.57 20.38
N ILE A 89 -0.14 3.38 20.42
CA ILE A 89 -0.90 2.15 20.64
C ILE A 89 -1.30 2.18 22.12
N GLY A 90 -2.48 2.75 22.38
CA GLY A 90 -3.16 2.65 23.69
C GLY A 90 -3.66 1.24 23.96
#